data_AF-V9NFG5-F1
#
_entry.id   AF-V9NFG5-F1
#
_cell.length_a   1.000
_cell.length_b   1.000
_cell.length_c   1.000
_cell.angle_alpha   90.00
_cell.angle_beta   90.00
_cell.angle_gamma   90.00
#
_symmetry.space_group_name_H-M   'P 1'
#
loop_
_entity.id
_entity.type
_entity.pdbx_description
1 polymer ?
#
loop_
_entity_poly.entity_id
_entity_poly.type
_entity_poly.pdbx_seq_one_letter_code
_entity_poly.pdbx_strand_id
1 'polypeptide(L)'
;VDTLIVIPNQNLFRIANEKTTFSDAFKLADNVLHISIRGVTDLMVMPGLINLDFADIETVMSAMGKAMIGTGEAEGEDRAINAAEAAISNPLLDNVSMKGAQGILINITGGKDMTLFEVDAAANRVREEVDDNANIIFGATSDESMVGKIRVSVIATGID
;
A
#
# COMPACT_ATOMS: atom_id res chain seq x y z
N VAL A 1 19.09 -0.17 10.77
CA VAL A 1 17.68 -0.33 10.37
C VAL A 1 17.65 -0.20 8.87
N ASP A 2 17.13 -1.22 8.18
CA ASP A 2 17.23 -1.32 6.72
C ASP A 2 16.20 -0.44 6.00
N THR A 3 15.00 -0.31 6.59
CA THR A 3 13.98 0.68 6.21
C THR A 3 13.30 1.24 7.47
N LEU A 4 12.99 2.55 7.48
CA LEU A 4 12.23 3.25 8.51
C LEU A 4 10.89 3.70 7.92
N ILE A 5 9.80 3.01 8.28
CA ILE A 5 8.45 3.47 7.94
C ILE A 5 8.09 4.64 8.84
N VAL A 6 7.92 5.83 8.26
CA VAL A 6 7.58 7.05 9.01
C VAL A 6 6.10 7.34 8.81
N ILE A 7 5.34 7.29 9.89
CA ILE A 7 3.92 7.68 9.91
C ILE A 7 3.81 9.04 10.62
N PRO A 8 3.66 10.14 9.87
CA PRO A 8 3.48 11.45 10.49
C PRO A 8 2.08 11.54 11.08
N ASN A 9 1.98 11.61 12.41
CA ASN A 9 0.70 11.80 13.11
C ASN A 9 -0.06 13.06 12.64
N GLN A 10 0.64 14.02 12.05
CA GLN A 10 0.02 15.21 11.46
C GLN A 10 -0.89 14.88 10.26
N ASN A 11 -0.59 13.83 9.50
CA ASN A 11 -1.46 13.35 8.42
C ASN A 11 -2.71 12.64 8.95
N LEU A 12 -2.69 12.14 10.20
CA LEU A 12 -3.89 11.63 10.86
C LEU A 12 -4.92 12.75 11.11
N PHE A 13 -4.49 14.01 11.24
CA PHE A 13 -5.42 15.14 11.34
C PHE A 13 -6.15 15.43 10.02
N ARG A 14 -5.62 14.98 8.88
CA ARG A 14 -6.29 15.12 7.57
C ARG A 14 -7.45 14.14 7.40
N ILE A 15 -7.46 13.06 8.18
CA ILE A 15 -8.54 12.05 8.24
C ILE A 15 -9.42 12.19 9.49
N ALA A 16 -8.97 12.93 10.51
CA ALA A 16 -9.77 13.25 11.69
C ALA A 16 -10.74 14.42 11.41
N ASN A 17 -11.92 14.38 12.05
CA ASN A 17 -12.93 15.44 12.02
C ASN A 17 -13.05 16.14 13.38
N GLU A 18 -13.78 17.26 13.45
CA GLU A 18 -13.94 18.06 14.69
C GLU A 18 -14.54 17.29 15.88
N LYS A 19 -15.11 16.11 15.63
CA LYS A 19 -15.70 15.22 16.64
C LYS A 19 -14.74 14.12 17.10
N THR A 20 -13.57 13.98 16.47
CA THR A 20 -12.59 12.94 16.78
C THR A 20 -11.94 13.24 18.12
N THR A 21 -12.15 12.35 19.10
CA THR A 21 -11.50 12.50 20.41
C THR A 21 -10.03 12.15 20.32
N PHE A 22 -9.23 12.60 21.30
CA PHE A 22 -7.82 12.23 21.38
C PHE A 22 -7.61 10.71 21.40
N SER A 23 -8.47 9.97 22.10
CA SER A 23 -8.43 8.49 22.13
C SER A 23 -8.70 7.88 20.75
N ASP A 24 -9.64 8.44 20.00
CA ASP A 24 -9.96 7.94 18.65
C ASP A 24 -8.87 8.29 17.63
N ALA A 25 -8.18 9.42 17.79
CA ALA A 25 -7.01 9.76 16.99
C ALA A 25 -5.86 8.76 17.17
N PHE A 26 -5.63 8.27 18.40
CA PHE A 26 -4.65 7.19 18.64
C PHE A 26 -5.09 5.87 18.01
N LYS A 27 -6.38 5.52 18.07
CA LYS A 27 -6.87 4.32 17.37
C LYS A 27 -6.68 4.42 15.86
N LEU A 28 -6.79 5.61 15.26
CA LEU A 28 -6.48 5.82 13.85
C LEU A 28 -5.00 5.57 13.58
N ALA A 29 -4.08 6.06 14.43
CA ALA A 29 -2.66 5.78 14.33
C ALA A 29 -2.35 4.27 14.41
N ASP A 30 -2.96 3.59 15.39
CA ASP A 30 -2.82 2.15 15.59
C ASP A 30 -3.32 1.36 14.37
N ASN A 31 -4.42 1.80 13.77
CA ASN A 31 -4.95 1.19 12.56
C ASN A 31 -4.00 1.37 11.36
N VAL A 32 -3.40 2.55 11.20
CA VAL A 32 -2.39 2.78 10.14
C VAL A 32 -1.17 1.88 10.34
N LEU A 33 -0.67 1.76 11.56
CA LEU A 33 0.43 0.84 11.88
C LEU A 33 0.07 -0.62 11.57
N HIS A 34 -1.15 -1.03 11.96
CA HIS A 34 -1.64 -2.38 11.71
C HIS A 34 -1.73 -2.68 10.20
N ILE A 35 -2.28 -1.74 9.42
CA ILE A 35 -2.36 -1.85 7.95
C ILE A 35 -0.96 -1.91 7.33
N SER A 36 -0.01 -1.12 7.87
CA SER A 36 1.37 -1.09 7.37
C SER A 36 2.09 -2.42 7.54
N ILE A 37 2.00 -2.98 8.74
CA ILE A 37 2.63 -4.27 9.05
C ILE A 37 1.94 -5.36 8.24
N ARG A 38 0.60 -5.38 8.22
CA ARG A 38 -0.18 -6.36 7.47
C ARG A 38 0.18 -6.33 5.98
N GLY A 39 0.32 -5.15 5.37
CA GLY A 39 0.66 -5.00 3.96
C GLY A 39 1.96 -5.70 3.56
N VAL A 40 2.98 -5.71 4.44
CA VAL A 40 4.26 -6.41 4.24
C VAL A 40 4.15 -7.89 4.60
N THR A 41 3.54 -8.21 5.75
CA THR A 41 3.49 -9.59 6.23
C THR A 41 2.59 -10.49 5.39
N ASP A 42 1.52 -9.95 4.83
CA ASP A 42 0.59 -10.72 4.00
C ASP A 42 1.30 -11.23 2.74
N LEU A 43 2.23 -10.46 2.17
CA LEU A 43 3.04 -10.88 1.03
C LEU A 43 4.01 -12.02 1.34
N MET A 44 4.40 -12.19 2.61
CA MET A 44 5.35 -13.22 3.03
C MET A 44 4.67 -14.51 3.50
N VAL A 45 3.49 -14.40 4.10
CA VAL A 45 2.87 -15.50 4.86
C VAL A 45 1.63 -16.07 4.18
N MET A 46 0.88 -15.26 3.43
CA MET A 46 -0.37 -15.71 2.82
C MET A 46 -0.10 -16.30 1.43
N PRO A 47 -0.70 -17.46 1.10
CA PRO A 47 -0.64 -17.98 -0.26
C PRO A 47 -1.36 -17.01 -1.21
N GLY A 48 -0.57 -16.27 -1.98
CA GLY A 48 -1.04 -15.35 -3.00
C GLY A 48 -1.28 -16.02 -4.35
N LEU A 49 -2.04 -15.35 -5.21
CA LEU A 49 -2.14 -15.66 -6.65
C LEU A 49 -0.81 -15.37 -7.35
N ILE A 50 -0.10 -14.34 -6.88
CA ILE A 50 1.25 -13.98 -7.30
C ILE A 50 2.08 -13.90 -6.03
N ASN A 51 2.85 -14.96 -5.77
CA ASN A 51 3.72 -15.03 -4.62
C ASN A 51 5.04 -14.34 -4.94
N LEU A 52 5.36 -13.30 -4.20
CA LEU A 52 6.70 -12.71 -4.20
C LEU A 52 7.61 -13.56 -3.33
N ASP A 53 8.88 -13.67 -3.71
CA ASP A 53 9.85 -14.28 -2.81
C ASP A 53 10.36 -13.24 -1.80
N PHE A 54 10.88 -13.74 -0.68
CA PHE A 54 11.41 -12.87 0.38
C PHE A 54 12.62 -12.06 -0.11
N ALA A 55 13.38 -12.57 -1.08
CA ALA A 55 14.57 -11.91 -1.60
C ALA A 55 14.22 -10.65 -2.42
N ASP A 56 13.11 -10.68 -3.16
CA ASP A 56 12.55 -9.54 -3.88
C ASP A 56 12.15 -8.43 -2.89
N ILE A 57 11.42 -8.78 -1.82
CA ILE A 57 11.04 -7.83 -0.76
C ILE A 57 12.28 -7.28 -0.04
N GLU A 58 13.22 -8.15 0.33
CA GLU A 58 14.48 -7.76 0.97
C GLU A 58 15.26 -6.79 0.08
N THR A 59 15.32 -7.02 -1.23
CA THR A 59 16.04 -6.16 -2.18
C THR A 59 15.44 -4.75 -2.27
N VAL A 60 14.11 -4.62 -2.22
CA VAL A 60 13.44 -3.30 -2.23
C VAL A 60 13.39 -2.65 -0.86
N MET A 61 13.48 -3.39 0.24
CA MET A 61 13.45 -2.82 1.59
C MET A 61 14.84 -2.66 2.22
N SER A 62 15.90 -3.18 1.60
CA SER A 62 17.25 -3.12 2.15
C SER A 62 17.93 -1.80 1.80
N ALA A 63 18.41 -1.09 2.82
CA ALA A 63 19.19 0.15 2.71
C ALA A 63 18.47 1.36 2.06
N MET A 64 17.14 1.37 2.08
CA MET A 64 16.32 2.40 1.39
C MET A 64 15.89 3.55 2.30
N GLY A 65 16.39 3.64 3.53
CA GLY A 65 16.16 4.81 4.39
C GLY A 65 14.68 4.94 4.79
N LYS A 66 14.04 6.07 4.47
CA LYS A 66 12.65 6.31 4.85
C LYS A 66 11.68 5.64 3.88
N ALA A 67 10.57 5.17 4.44
CA ALA A 67 9.45 4.64 3.68
C ALA A 67 8.12 5.25 4.12
N MET A 68 7.19 5.31 3.17
CA MET A 68 5.82 5.78 3.36
C MET A 68 4.85 4.75 2.81
N ILE A 69 3.62 4.76 3.32
CA ILE A 69 2.56 3.84 2.91
C ILE A 69 1.28 4.60 2.56
N GLY A 70 0.63 4.16 1.48
CA GLY A 70 -0.69 4.58 1.06
C GLY A 70 -1.56 3.36 0.83
N THR A 71 -2.79 3.37 1.34
CA THR A 71 -3.74 2.26 1.16
C THR A 71 -5.07 2.75 0.67
N GLY A 72 -5.67 2.01 -0.26
CA GLY A 72 -6.97 2.29 -0.84
C GLY A 72 -7.83 1.04 -0.90
N GLU A 73 -9.13 1.21 -0.75
CA GLU A 73 -10.12 0.14 -0.86
C GLU A 73 -11.26 0.59 -1.76
N ALA A 74 -11.73 -0.29 -2.62
CA ALA A 74 -12.91 -0.04 -3.43
C ALA A 74 -13.70 -1.32 -3.74
N GLU A 75 -14.93 -1.11 -4.19
CA GLU A 75 -15.91 -2.14 -4.56
C GLU A 75 -16.62 -1.74 -5.87
N GLY A 76 -17.25 -2.71 -6.56
CA GLY A 76 -17.91 -2.49 -7.86
C GLY A 76 -17.07 -2.91 -9.08
N GLU A 77 -17.50 -2.50 -10.28
CA GLU A 77 -16.86 -2.90 -11.55
C GLU A 77 -15.42 -2.35 -11.70
N ASP A 78 -15.19 -1.09 -11.32
CA ASP A 78 -13.86 -0.44 -11.42
C ASP A 78 -13.07 -0.48 -10.11
N ARG A 79 -13.37 -1.45 -9.23
CA ARG A 79 -12.78 -1.54 -7.88
C ARG A 79 -11.25 -1.60 -7.89
N ALA A 80 -10.63 -2.20 -8.89
CA ALA A 80 -9.17 -2.28 -8.97
C ALA A 80 -8.51 -0.91 -9.17
N ILE A 81 -8.99 -0.16 -10.17
CA ILE A 81 -8.46 1.17 -10.51
C ILE A 81 -8.80 2.15 -9.38
N ASN A 82 -10.05 2.13 -8.90
CA ASN A 82 -10.47 3.02 -7.81
C ASN A 82 -9.67 2.77 -6.52
N ALA A 83 -9.37 1.51 -6.18
CA ALA A 83 -8.55 1.19 -5.02
C ALA A 83 -7.10 1.67 -5.21
N ALA A 84 -6.53 1.52 -6.41
CA ALA A 84 -5.21 2.04 -6.73
C ALA A 84 -5.15 3.57 -6.62
N GLU A 85 -6.13 4.29 -7.18
CA GLU A 85 -6.21 5.75 -7.06
C GLU A 85 -6.37 6.22 -5.62
N ALA A 86 -7.18 5.53 -4.82
CA ALA A 86 -7.32 5.81 -3.40
C ALA A 86 -6.02 5.55 -2.63
N ALA A 87 -5.22 4.56 -3.03
CA ALA A 87 -3.93 4.28 -2.41
C ALA A 87 -2.89 5.38 -2.72
N ILE A 88 -2.84 5.83 -3.98
CA ILE A 88 -1.92 6.88 -4.43
C ILE A 88 -2.30 8.25 -3.84
N SER A 89 -3.59 8.56 -3.76
CA SER A 89 -4.09 9.83 -3.21
C SER A 89 -4.20 9.83 -1.67
N ASN A 90 -3.74 8.77 -1.00
CA ASN A 90 -3.86 8.63 0.44
C ASN A 90 -3.07 9.73 1.17
N PRO A 91 -3.66 10.45 2.14
CA PRO A 91 -2.97 11.53 2.87
C PRO A 91 -1.68 11.13 3.59
N LEU A 92 -1.46 9.84 3.83
CA LEU A 92 -0.24 9.28 4.44
C LEU A 92 0.90 9.13 3.45
N LEU A 93 0.59 9.14 2.15
CA LEU A 93 1.51 9.13 1.03
C LEU A 93 1.61 10.56 0.50
N ASP A 94 2.82 11.11 0.39
CA ASP A 94 3.01 12.41 -0.24
C ASP A 94 3.30 12.23 -1.74
N ASN A 95 2.65 13.02 -2.60
CA ASN A 95 2.82 12.92 -4.06
C ASN A 95 4.27 13.18 -4.50
N VAL A 96 5.02 13.97 -3.73
CA VAL A 96 6.44 14.23 -3.97
C VAL A 96 7.28 12.98 -3.69
N SER A 97 6.87 12.18 -2.71
CA SER A 97 7.58 10.96 -2.28
C SER A 97 7.45 9.81 -3.28
N MET A 98 6.35 9.71 -4.02
CA MET A 98 6.14 8.63 -5.00
C MET A 98 7.05 8.74 -6.22
N LYS A 99 7.25 9.96 -6.74
CA LYS A 99 8.14 10.19 -7.89
C LYS A 99 9.62 10.11 -7.53
N GLY A 100 9.97 10.32 -6.26
CA GLY A 100 11.34 10.23 -5.77
C GLY A 100 11.73 8.87 -5.22
N ALA A 101 10.79 7.93 -5.08
CA ALA A 101 11.03 6.64 -4.47
C ALA A 101 11.89 5.75 -5.38
N GLN A 102 12.95 5.18 -4.82
CA GLN A 102 13.84 4.25 -5.53
C GLN A 102 13.25 2.83 -5.61
N GLY A 103 12.36 2.49 -4.68
CA GLY A 103 11.74 1.17 -4.61
C GLY A 103 10.28 1.27 -4.19
N ILE A 104 9.40 0.55 -4.89
CA ILE A 104 7.97 0.57 -4.65
C ILE A 104 7.45 -0.85 -4.56
N LEU A 105 6.73 -1.12 -3.48
CA LEU A 105 6.06 -2.39 -3.23
C LEU A 105 4.55 -2.19 -3.27
N ILE A 106 3.88 -2.92 -4.16
CA ILE A 106 2.44 -2.88 -4.37
C ILE A 106 1.87 -4.20 -3.89
N ASN A 107 1.01 -4.18 -2.87
CA ASN A 107 0.26 -5.35 -2.44
C ASN A 107 -1.21 -5.18 -2.83
N ILE A 108 -1.73 -6.13 -3.60
CA ILE A 108 -3.12 -6.17 -4.01
C ILE A 108 -3.81 -7.32 -3.28
N THR A 109 -4.78 -6.99 -2.44
CA THR A 109 -5.56 -7.98 -1.69
C THR A 109 -7.00 -7.96 -2.17
N GLY A 110 -7.53 -9.11 -2.56
CA GLY A 110 -8.93 -9.23 -2.99
C GLY A 110 -9.54 -10.57 -2.59
N GLY A 111 -10.83 -10.72 -2.81
CA GLY A 111 -11.51 -12.01 -2.64
C GLY A 111 -11.10 -13.06 -3.68
N LYS A 112 -11.70 -14.25 -3.59
CA LYS A 112 -11.56 -15.32 -4.63
C LYS A 112 -12.14 -14.92 -5.99
N ASP A 113 -12.92 -13.86 -6.01
CA ASP A 113 -13.52 -13.24 -7.20
C ASP A 113 -12.59 -12.21 -7.87
N MET A 114 -11.39 -11.99 -7.35
CA MET A 114 -10.38 -11.14 -7.96
C MET A 114 -9.77 -11.82 -9.19
N THR A 115 -9.69 -11.08 -10.29
CA THR A 115 -9.18 -11.55 -11.58
C THR A 115 -7.78 -11.01 -11.87
N LEU A 116 -7.05 -11.68 -12.76
CA LEU A 116 -5.72 -11.22 -13.18
C LEU A 116 -5.78 -9.84 -13.88
N PHE A 117 -6.85 -9.54 -14.62
CA PHE A 117 -7.03 -8.25 -15.28
C PHE A 117 -7.18 -7.10 -14.28
N GLU A 118 -7.87 -7.33 -13.16
CA GLU A 118 -7.99 -6.35 -12.09
C GLU A 118 -6.64 -6.08 -11.42
N VAL A 119 -5.86 -7.14 -11.15
CA VAL A 119 -4.51 -7.03 -10.59
C VAL A 119 -3.60 -6.21 -11.52
N ASP A 120 -3.60 -6.53 -12.82
CA ASP A 120 -2.79 -5.83 -13.82
C ASP A 120 -3.20 -4.36 -13.97
N ALA A 121 -4.52 -4.07 -14.01
CA ALA A 121 -5.03 -2.71 -14.09
C ALA A 121 -4.63 -1.86 -12.88
N ALA A 122 -4.73 -2.40 -11.66
CA ALA A 122 -4.30 -1.72 -10.44
C ALA A 122 -2.78 -1.47 -10.43
N ALA A 123 -1.98 -2.46 -10.81
CA ALA A 123 -0.54 -2.34 -10.88
C ALA A 123 -0.09 -1.29 -11.91
N ASN A 124 -0.67 -1.31 -13.11
CA ASN A 124 -0.39 -0.34 -14.17
C ASN A 124 -0.76 1.09 -13.75
N ARG A 125 -1.89 1.28 -13.06
CA ARG A 125 -2.31 2.60 -12.58
C ARG A 125 -1.33 3.21 -11.57
N VAL A 126 -0.79 2.40 -10.65
CA VAL A 126 0.25 2.86 -9.70
C VAL A 126 1.56 3.14 -10.45
N ARG A 127 1.89 2.32 -11.45
CA ARG A 127 3.08 2.48 -12.30
C ARG A 127 3.13 3.82 -13.02
N GLU A 128 1.99 4.38 -13.43
CA GLU A 128 1.93 5.68 -14.12
C GLU A 128 2.33 6.88 -13.23
N GLU A 129 2.32 6.73 -11.90
CA GLU A 129 2.57 7.83 -10.96
C GLU A 129 4.00 7.83 -10.39
N VAL A 130 4.79 6.82 -10.75
CA VAL A 130 6.12 6.57 -10.18
C VAL A 130 7.19 6.70 -11.28
N ASP A 131 8.45 6.83 -10.88
CA ASP A 131 9.54 6.99 -11.84
C ASP A 131 9.81 5.69 -12.61
N ASP A 132 10.06 5.77 -13.91
CA ASP A 132 10.39 4.61 -14.76
C ASP A 132 11.66 3.87 -14.30
N ASN A 133 12.53 4.54 -13.55
CA ASN A 133 13.75 3.96 -12.98
C ASN A 133 13.56 3.37 -11.59
N ALA A 134 12.37 3.49 -10.98
CA ALA A 134 12.09 2.90 -9.68
C ALA A 134 11.95 1.38 -9.80
N ASN A 135 12.48 0.66 -8.80
CA ASN A 135 12.29 -0.79 -8.74
C ASN A 135 10.88 -1.11 -8.22
N ILE A 136 10.00 -1.60 -9.08
CA ILE A 136 8.59 -1.85 -8.75
C ILE A 136 8.38 -3.34 -8.58
N ILE A 137 7.91 -3.71 -7.39
CA ILE A 137 7.51 -5.06 -7.03
C ILE A 137 6.02 -5.04 -6.75
N PHE A 138 5.27 -6.00 -7.28
CA PHE A 138 3.87 -6.16 -6.97
C PHE A 138 3.53 -7.60 -6.61
N GLY A 139 2.66 -7.77 -5.62
CA GLY A 139 2.17 -9.06 -5.17
C GLY A 139 0.65 -9.05 -5.08
N ALA A 140 0.04 -10.23 -5.22
CA ALA A 140 -1.40 -10.40 -5.19
C ALA A 140 -1.79 -11.49 -4.19
N THR A 141 -2.54 -11.11 -3.16
CA THR A 141 -2.98 -11.99 -2.08
C THR A 141 -4.50 -12.17 -2.14
N SER A 142 -5.00 -13.38 -1.83
CA SER A 142 -6.43 -13.62 -1.70
C SER A 142 -6.85 -13.69 -0.23
N ASP A 143 -7.88 -12.93 0.14
CA ASP A 143 -8.49 -12.94 1.47
C ASP A 143 -10.01 -13.16 1.33
N GLU A 144 -10.54 -14.22 1.95
CA GLU A 144 -11.96 -14.56 1.89
C GLU A 144 -12.86 -13.48 2.52
N SER A 145 -12.32 -12.63 3.41
CA SER A 145 -13.06 -11.50 3.99
C SER A 145 -13.24 -10.32 3.01
N MET A 146 -12.55 -10.35 1.87
CA MET A 146 -12.52 -9.29 0.86
C MET A 146 -13.38 -9.61 -0.38
N VAL A 147 -14.32 -10.56 -0.31
CA VAL A 147 -15.22 -10.87 -1.44
C VAL A 147 -15.99 -9.62 -1.87
N GLY A 148 -15.95 -9.30 -3.17
CA GLY A 148 -16.55 -8.10 -3.73
C GLY A 148 -15.69 -6.83 -3.62
N LYS A 149 -14.55 -6.87 -2.93
CA LYS A 149 -13.67 -5.72 -2.66
C LYS A 149 -12.24 -5.98 -3.09
N ILE A 150 -11.55 -4.91 -3.44
CA ILE A 150 -10.10 -4.91 -3.66
C ILE A 150 -9.48 -3.84 -2.76
N ARG A 151 -8.40 -4.22 -2.06
CA ARG A 151 -7.51 -3.33 -1.33
C ARG A 151 -6.18 -3.26 -2.07
N VAL A 152 -5.70 -2.06 -2.31
CA VAL A 152 -4.36 -1.81 -2.84
C VAL A 152 -3.56 -1.08 -1.77
N SER A 153 -2.39 -1.62 -1.43
CA SER A 153 -1.43 -1.00 -0.52
C SER A 153 -0.15 -0.73 -1.28
N VAL A 154 0.30 0.52 -1.26
CA VAL A 154 1.53 0.97 -1.91
C VAL A 154 2.50 1.41 -0.84
N ILE A 155 3.70 0.83 -0.85
CA ILE A 155 4.80 1.18 0.04
C ILE A 155 5.92 1.75 -0.82
N ALA A 156 6.24 3.01 -0.61
CA ALA A 156 7.31 3.70 -1.29
C ALA A 156 8.53 3.77 -0.36
N THR A 157 9.70 3.38 -0.86
CA THR A 157 10.97 3.29 -0.14
C THR A 157 12.06 4.04 -0.92
N GLY A 158 13.13 4.48 -0.24
CA GLY A 158 14.21 5.22 -0.90
C GLY A 158 13.88 6.71 -1.05
N ILE A 159 13.10 7.25 -0.11
CA ILE A 159 12.65 8.64 -0.11
C ILE A 159 13.55 9.45 0.83
N ASP A 160 14.10 10.59 0.37
CA ASP A 160 14.88 11.52 1.18
C ASP A 160 14.03 12.67 1.78
#